data_AF-V9GYP3-F1
#
_entry.id   AF-V9GYP3-F1
#
_cell.length_a   1.000
_cell.length_b   1.000
_cell.length_c   1.000
_cell.angle_alpha   90.00
_cell.angle_beta   90.00
_cell.angle_gamma   90.00
#
_symmetry.space_group_name_H-M   'P 1'
#
loop_
_entity.id
_entity.type
_entity.pdbx_description
1 polymer ?
#
loop_
_entity_poly.entity_id
_entity_poly.type
_entity_poly.pdbx_seq_one_letter_code
_entity_poly.pdbx_strand_id
1 'polypeptide(L)' 'MGKKVAIIGAGVSGLASIRSCLEEGLEPTCFEKSNDIGGLWKFSRSHE' A
#
# COMPACT_ATOMS: atom_id res chain seq x y z
N MET A 1 10.10 15.79 -12.41
CA MET A 1 10.20 14.40 -11.93
C MET A 1 9.94 14.43 -10.44
N GLY A 2 8.98 13.66 -9.94
CA GLY A 2 8.63 13.63 -8.52
C GLY A 2 9.69 12.86 -7.71
N LYS A 3 9.72 13.03 -6.37
CA LYS A 3 10.58 12.17 -5.54
C LYS A 3 10.01 10.75 -5.54
N LYS A 4 10.89 9.74 -5.66
CA LYS A 4 10.51 8.34 -5.56
C LYS A 4 10.30 7.94 -4.10
N VAL A 5 9.19 7.26 -3.80
CA VAL A 5 8.81 6.87 -2.44
C VAL A 5 8.52 5.36 -2.40
N ALA A 6 9.19 4.63 -1.52
CA ALA A 6 8.87 3.23 -1.27
C ALA A 6 7.84 3.14 -0.13
N ILE A 7 6.73 2.44 -0.38
CA ILE A 7 5.67 2.18 0.60
C ILE A 7 5.65 0.69 0.91
N ILE A 8 5.75 0.33 2.20
CA ILE A 8 5.79 -1.07 2.64
C ILE A 8 4.45 -1.44 3.26
N GLY A 9 3.74 -2.36 2.60
CA GLY A 9 2.39 -2.81 2.94
C GLY A 9 1.30 -2.06 2.17
N ALA A 10 0.30 -2.78 1.69
CA ALA A 10 -0.91 -2.28 1.02
C ALA A 10 -2.18 -2.47 1.89
N GLY A 11 -2.02 -2.33 3.21
CA GLY A 11 -3.14 -2.16 4.14
C GLY A 11 -3.74 -0.75 4.07
N VAL A 12 -4.66 -0.43 4.98
CA VAL A 12 -5.36 0.87 4.97
C VAL A 12 -4.39 2.07 5.00
N SER A 13 -3.33 1.98 5.80
CA SER A 13 -2.29 3.01 5.89
C SER A 13 -1.47 3.11 4.61
N GLY A 14 -1.08 1.97 4.02
CA GLY A 14 -0.33 1.93 2.76
C GLY A 14 -1.10 2.57 1.61
N LEU A 15 -2.39 2.24 1.47
CA LEU A 15 -3.27 2.84 0.45
C LEU A 15 -3.43 4.35 0.66
N ALA A 16 -3.59 4.80 1.91
CA ALA A 16 -3.63 6.23 2.23
C ALA A 16 -2.30 6.93 1.88
N SER A 17 -1.16 6.30 2.19
CA SER A 17 0.16 6.83 1.82
C SER A 17 0.36 6.94 0.32
N ILE A 18 -0.11 5.96 -0.47
CA ILE A 18 -0.07 6.02 -1.94
C ILE A 18 -0.86 7.24 -2.42
N ARG A 19 -2.10 7.39 -1.94
CA ARG A 19 -2.96 8.53 -2.31
C ARG A 19 -2.28 9.86 -1.99
N SER A 20 -1.80 10.05 -0.77
CA SER A 20 -1.14 11.29 -0.37
C SER A 20 0.13 11.56 -1.20
N CYS A 21 0.91 10.53 -1.55
CA CYS A 21 2.06 10.71 -2.43
C CYS A 21 1.64 11.22 -3.81
N LEU A 22 0.56 10.66 -4.39
CA LEU A 22 0.07 11.10 -5.70
C LEU A 22 -0.51 12.52 -5.67
N GLU A 23 -1.25 12.89 -4.62
CA GLU A 23 -1.80 14.25 -4.43
C GLU A 23 -0.68 15.31 -4.36
N GLU A 24 0.46 14.98 -3.77
CA GLU A 24 1.64 15.85 -3.66
C GLU A 24 2.61 15.75 -4.86
N GLY A 25 2.25 15.02 -5.92
CA GLY A 25 3.08 14.88 -7.12
C GLY A 25 4.36 14.04 -6.95
N LEU A 26 4.36 13.13 -5.98
CA LEU A 26 5.43 12.15 -5.75
C LEU A 26 5.23 10.89 -6.61
N GLU A 27 6.26 10.05 -6.68
CA GLU A 27 6.27 8.79 -7.45
C GLU A 27 6.32 7.58 -6.49
N PRO A 28 5.17 7.10 -5.98
CA PRO A 28 5.15 5.98 -5.04
C PRO A 28 5.31 4.63 -5.74
N THR A 29 6.06 3.71 -5.10
CA THR A 29 6.08 2.27 -5.41
C THR A 29 5.72 1.52 -4.14
N CYS A 30 4.64 0.74 -4.18
CA CYS A 30 4.16 -0.04 -3.04
C CYS A 30 4.58 -1.50 -3.15
N PHE A 31 5.06 -2.05 -2.03
CA PHE A 31 5.41 -3.45 -1.88
C PHE A 31 4.49 -4.10 -0.85
N GLU A 32 3.65 -5.02 -1.30
CA GLU A 32 2.81 -5.86 -0.43
C GLU A 32 3.29 -7.30 -0.51
N LYS A 33 3.38 -7.96 0.64
CA LYS A 33 3.79 -9.36 0.74
C LYS A 33 2.71 -10.29 0.19
N SER A 34 1.45 -9.96 0.44
CA SER A 34 0.29 -10.75 0.05
C SER A 34 -0.07 -10.54 -1.43
N ASN A 35 -0.87 -11.45 -1.98
CA ASN A 35 -1.36 -11.35 -3.36
C ASN A 35 -2.53 -10.36 -3.55
N ASP A 36 -2.90 -9.64 -2.49
CA ASP A 36 -4.03 -8.72 -2.49
C ASP A 36 -3.81 -7.57 -1.48
N ILE A 37 -4.61 -6.50 -1.63
CA ILE A 37 -4.60 -5.32 -0.76
C ILE A 37 -5.52 -5.52 0.46
N GLY A 38 -5.53 -4.53 1.35
CA GLY A 38 -6.49 -4.44 2.46
C GLY A 38 -5.93 -4.87 3.81
N GLY A 39 -4.83 -5.64 3.84
CA GLY A 39 -4.15 -6.05 5.06
C GLY A 39 -5.11 -6.73 6.04
N LEU A 40 -5.24 -6.18 7.25
CA LEU A 40 -6.14 -6.70 8.29
C LEU A 40 -7.60 -6.88 7.82
N TRP A 41 -8.07 -6.02 6.91
CA TRP A 41 -9.46 -6.02 6.45
C TRP A 41 -9.75 -7.05 5.34
N LYS A 42 -8.70 -7.62 4.75
CA LYS A 42 -8.84 -8.69 3.77
C LYS A 42 -9.00 -10.00 4.53
N PHE A 43 -10.26 -10.41 4.74
CA PHE A 43 -10.55 -11.67 5.39
C PHE A 43 -9.88 -12.83 4.66
N SER A 44 -9.11 -13.63 5.40
CA SER A 44 -8.46 -14.84 4.92
C SER A 44 -8.89 -15.99 5.82
N ARG A 45 -9.27 -17.12 5.23
CA ARG A 45 -9.61 -18.34 5.98
C ARG A 45 -8.37 -19.10 6.49
N SER A 46 -7.25 -18.40 6.71
CA SER A 46 -6.01 -19.01 7.20
C SER A 46 -6.09 -19.24 8.72
N HIS A 47 -6.98 -20.16 9.09
CA HIS A 47 -6.97 -21.01 10.28
C HIS A 47 -7.36 -22.42 9.81
N GLU A 48 -6.59 -22.97 8.87
CA GLU A 48 -6.27 -24.39 8.74
C GLU A 48 -4.74 -24.50 8.79
#